data_AF-A0AAD7A9N1-F1
#
_entry.id   AF-A0AAD7A9N1-F1
#
_cell.length_a   1.000
_cell.length_b   1.000
_cell.length_c   1.000
_cell.angle_alpha   90.00
_cell.angle_beta   90.00
_cell.angle_gamma   90.00
#
_symmetry.space_group_name_H-M   'P 1'
#
loop_
_entity.id
_entity.type
_entity.pdbx_description
1 polymer ?
#
loop_
_entity_poly.entity_id
_entity_poly.type
_entity_poly.pdbx_seq_one_letter_code
_entity_poly.pdbx_strand_id
1 'polypeptide(L)'
;MGDPKRCLLLVDLQNEFLSPTGNFPIAETWQLALLENVSKAVRDFRASGDAVCWVRSEYTTGKTVPPDSDFLRRTHTGMTPCCEPNSVGATFPDSITALQAAQDLVLTKTWYSAFTDTALQDELTARGITNVYIGGLLTNVCVRATAEGAHALGFPVTVLEDCSGFRKYRSHKQALSQMQEQGIQVAMRHEVLGTPLQEPALYYVNGSIPSWRVLMALYEKEISFTPIRLKVMSDPKETRSPAFLRLNHRGKTPVLVDPLPRTDDSTETEKVIINESIATLQYIEMYYRPDKPLLPPISERGARALVLARIQETENLHNIYDVLEDTHFERERSGEPLDPEERAMLAANVHAELDYWEVYATGSAYIAGDEFGLADCAFFPQLAYMLHRGFDWERPVKERLGARRDPDAWPHLRAYFERVWEQKGCAKRAQPAGWDQRGKVNVWRGKG
;
A
#
# COMPACT_ATOMS: atom_id res chain seq x y z
N MET A 1 27.54 -13.78 -18.31
CA MET A 1 26.30 -13.60 -19.10
C MET A 1 25.86 -12.17 -18.85
N GLY A 2 25.56 -11.40 -19.90
CA GLY A 2 25.03 -10.04 -19.72
C GLY A 2 23.64 -10.06 -19.10
N ASP A 3 23.16 -8.91 -18.65
CA ASP A 3 21.81 -8.79 -18.09
C ASP A 3 20.75 -9.26 -19.11
N PRO A 4 19.70 -9.96 -18.66
CA PRO A 4 18.64 -10.45 -19.54
C PRO A 4 17.93 -9.27 -20.21
N LYS A 5 17.78 -9.31 -21.54
CA LYS A 5 17.03 -8.29 -22.28
C LYS A 5 15.54 -8.58 -22.19
N ARG A 6 14.76 -7.59 -21.77
CA ARG A 6 13.33 -7.74 -21.47
C ARG A 6 12.48 -7.07 -22.55
N CYS A 7 11.28 -7.60 -22.76
CA CYS A 7 10.26 -6.94 -23.57
C CYS A 7 8.92 -6.92 -22.85
N LEU A 8 8.28 -5.74 -22.81
CA LEU A 8 6.90 -5.58 -22.37
C LEU A 8 5.96 -5.74 -23.57
N LEU A 9 5.06 -6.71 -23.53
CA LEU A 9 3.99 -6.94 -24.51
C LEU A 9 2.67 -6.39 -23.95
N LEU A 10 2.10 -5.40 -24.62
CA LEU A 10 0.82 -4.78 -24.27
C LEU A 10 -0.23 -5.17 -25.30
N VAL A 11 -1.14 -6.06 -24.90
CA VAL A 11 -2.07 -6.74 -25.80
C VAL A 11 -3.44 -6.06 -25.79
N ASP A 12 -3.96 -5.75 -26.97
CA ASP A 12 -5.36 -5.36 -27.23
C ASP A 12 -5.88 -4.18 -26.38
N LEU A 13 -5.05 -3.18 -26.08
CA LEU A 13 -5.46 -1.92 -25.44
C LEU A 13 -6.22 -0.99 -26.40
N GLN A 14 -7.23 -1.52 -27.10
CA GLN A 14 -7.97 -0.86 -28.17
C GLN A 14 -9.31 -0.30 -27.70
N ASN A 15 -9.89 0.60 -28.49
CA ASN A 15 -11.21 1.20 -28.24
C ASN A 15 -12.33 0.17 -28.08
N GLU A 16 -12.23 -1.02 -28.69
CA GLU A 16 -13.18 -2.12 -28.51
C GLU A 16 -13.42 -2.48 -27.03
N PHE A 17 -12.39 -2.33 -26.21
CA PHE A 17 -12.41 -2.67 -24.79
C PHE A 17 -12.35 -1.44 -23.88
N LEU A 18 -11.67 -0.37 -24.32
CA LEU A 18 -11.43 0.84 -23.52
C LEU A 18 -12.46 1.95 -23.74
N SER A 19 -13.26 1.89 -24.80
CA SER A 19 -14.36 2.84 -25.01
C SER A 19 -15.65 2.31 -24.37
N PRO A 20 -16.45 3.16 -23.70
CA PRO A 20 -17.81 2.80 -23.26
C PRO A 20 -18.71 2.35 -24.41
N THR A 21 -18.40 2.76 -25.65
CA THR A 21 -19.13 2.40 -26.88
C THR A 21 -18.55 1.20 -27.61
N GLY A 22 -17.48 0.58 -27.12
CA GLY A 22 -16.96 -0.69 -27.65
C GLY A 22 -17.97 -1.83 -27.46
N ASN A 23 -17.85 -2.93 -28.21
CA ASN A 23 -18.75 -4.08 -28.04
C ASN A 23 -18.40 -4.90 -26.80
N PHE A 24 -17.16 -4.79 -26.29
CA PHE A 24 -16.67 -5.57 -25.16
C PHE A 24 -15.99 -4.71 -24.10
N PRO A 25 -16.65 -3.65 -23.59
CA PRO A 25 -16.02 -2.73 -22.67
C PRO A 25 -15.64 -3.43 -21.37
N ILE A 26 -14.49 -3.06 -20.83
CA ILE A 26 -14.16 -3.29 -19.43
C ILE A 26 -14.84 -2.24 -18.55
N ALA A 27 -14.97 -2.52 -17.24
CA ALA A 27 -15.65 -1.58 -16.35
C ALA A 27 -14.78 -0.35 -16.07
N GLU A 28 -15.34 0.84 -16.27
CA GLU A 28 -14.65 2.13 -16.07
C GLU A 28 -14.01 2.24 -14.69
N THR A 29 -14.64 1.66 -13.66
CA THR A 29 -14.22 1.69 -12.24
C THR A 29 -12.76 1.33 -11.97
N TRP A 30 -12.13 0.55 -12.84
CA TRP A 30 -10.72 0.16 -12.68
C TRP A 30 -9.88 0.36 -13.96
N GLN A 31 -10.49 0.85 -15.04
CA GLN A 31 -9.78 1.18 -16.28
C GLN A 31 -8.72 2.26 -16.06
N LEU A 32 -8.99 3.28 -15.24
CA LEU A 32 -8.01 4.32 -14.92
C LEU A 32 -6.75 3.75 -14.25
N ALA A 33 -6.93 2.88 -13.26
CA ALA A 33 -5.82 2.22 -12.57
C ALA A 33 -5.02 1.31 -13.51
N LEU A 34 -5.69 0.56 -14.39
CA LEU A 34 -5.04 -0.23 -15.45
C LEU A 34 -4.14 0.65 -16.32
N LEU A 35 -4.68 1.74 -16.86
CA LEU A 35 -3.95 2.61 -17.79
C LEU A 35 -2.79 3.34 -17.11
N GLU A 36 -2.96 3.73 -15.85
CA GLU A 36 -1.89 4.33 -15.04
C GLU A 36 -0.73 3.34 -14.84
N ASN A 37 -1.02 2.09 -14.49
CA ASN A 37 0.00 1.06 -14.32
C ASN A 37 0.67 0.69 -15.63
N VAL A 38 -0.07 0.61 -16.74
CA VAL A 38 0.49 0.42 -18.08
C VAL A 38 1.45 1.55 -18.43
N SER A 39 1.06 2.82 -18.22
CA SER A 39 1.94 3.98 -18.45
C SER A 39 3.21 3.93 -17.61
N LYS A 40 3.12 3.52 -16.33
CA LYS A 40 4.27 3.29 -15.45
C LYS A 40 5.18 2.19 -15.99
N ALA A 41 4.63 1.04 -16.37
CA ALA A 41 5.39 -0.08 -16.93
C ALA A 41 6.13 0.30 -18.22
N VAL A 42 5.46 1.00 -19.14
CA VAL A 42 6.09 1.51 -20.38
C VAL A 42 7.30 2.40 -20.06
N ARG A 43 7.17 3.29 -19.07
CA ARG A 43 8.28 4.14 -18.64
C ARG A 43 9.43 3.33 -18.03
N ASP A 44 9.14 2.40 -17.13
CA ASP A 44 10.16 1.58 -16.45
C ASP A 44 11.00 0.75 -17.45
N PHE A 45 10.34 0.13 -18.43
CA PHE A 45 11.01 -0.63 -19.49
C PHE A 45 11.92 0.26 -20.32
N ARG A 46 11.42 1.41 -20.79
CA ARG A 46 12.22 2.33 -21.59
C ARG A 46 13.39 2.93 -20.83
N ALA A 47 13.19 3.28 -19.55
CA ALA A 47 14.26 3.80 -18.69
C ALA A 47 15.40 2.79 -18.49
N SER A 48 15.07 1.50 -18.54
CA SER A 48 16.03 0.39 -18.48
C SER A 48 16.66 0.04 -19.83
N GLY A 49 16.27 0.72 -20.92
CA GLY A 49 16.69 0.38 -22.29
C GLY A 49 16.04 -0.88 -22.87
N ASP A 50 14.98 -1.39 -22.23
CA ASP A 50 14.25 -2.58 -22.65
C ASP A 50 13.16 -2.26 -23.70
N ALA A 51 12.71 -3.30 -24.40
CA ALA A 51 11.77 -3.15 -25.50
C ALA A 51 10.31 -3.04 -25.02
N VAL A 52 9.50 -2.29 -25.76
CA VAL A 52 8.03 -2.25 -25.63
C VAL A 52 7.40 -2.66 -26.96
N CYS A 53 6.43 -3.55 -26.90
CA CYS A 53 5.67 -4.02 -28.05
C CYS A 53 4.16 -3.86 -27.79
N TRP A 54 3.51 -3.12 -28.67
CA TRP A 54 2.07 -2.93 -28.70
C TRP A 54 1.45 -3.92 -29.68
N VAL A 55 0.49 -4.70 -29.22
CA VAL A 55 -0.21 -5.66 -30.06
C VAL A 55 -1.68 -5.27 -30.13
N ARG A 56 -2.20 -5.14 -31.34
CA ARG A 56 -3.63 -4.91 -31.59
C ARG A 56 -4.24 -6.09 -32.32
N SER A 57 -5.50 -6.37 -32.04
CA SER A 57 -6.28 -7.36 -32.77
C SER A 57 -7.00 -6.75 -33.95
N GLU A 58 -7.05 -7.47 -35.07
CA GLU A 58 -7.97 -7.20 -36.17
C GLU A 58 -8.59 -8.53 -36.62
N TYR A 59 -9.89 -8.74 -36.37
CA TYR A 59 -10.56 -9.99 -36.72
C TYR A 59 -11.39 -9.82 -38.01
N THR A 60 -10.96 -10.49 -39.08
CA THR A 60 -11.71 -10.55 -40.35
C THR A 60 -12.73 -11.68 -40.35
N THR A 61 -13.90 -11.42 -40.93
CA THR A 61 -14.88 -12.47 -41.23
C THR A 61 -14.37 -13.40 -42.34
N GLY A 62 -14.73 -14.69 -42.28
CA GLY A 62 -14.40 -15.67 -43.32
C GLY A 62 -13.11 -16.48 -43.12
N LYS A 63 -12.42 -16.33 -41.98
CA LYS A 63 -11.31 -17.23 -41.60
C LYS A 63 -11.85 -18.53 -41.00
N THR A 64 -11.37 -19.68 -41.50
CA THR A 64 -11.64 -20.98 -40.88
C THR A 64 -10.79 -21.11 -39.61
N VAL A 65 -11.44 -21.18 -38.45
CA VAL A 65 -10.77 -21.40 -37.17
C VAL A 65 -11.04 -22.82 -36.66
N PRO A 66 -10.14 -23.40 -35.84
CA PRO A 66 -10.38 -24.70 -35.20
C PRO A 66 -11.71 -24.74 -34.45
N PRO A 67 -12.43 -25.87 -34.47
CA PRO A 67 -13.79 -25.98 -33.94
C PRO A 67 -13.90 -25.68 -32.43
N ASP A 68 -12.80 -25.81 -31.69
CA ASP A 68 -12.77 -25.78 -30.23
C ASP A 68 -12.69 -24.37 -29.62
N SER A 69 -12.62 -23.30 -30.43
CA SER A 69 -12.68 -21.91 -29.94
C SER A 69 -13.99 -21.24 -30.32
N ASP A 70 -15.07 -21.54 -29.59
CA ASP A 70 -16.43 -21.08 -29.91
C ASP A 70 -16.54 -19.54 -30.00
N PHE A 71 -15.76 -18.79 -29.20
CA PHE A 71 -15.73 -17.33 -29.30
C PHE A 71 -14.94 -16.84 -30.53
N LEU A 72 -13.75 -17.37 -30.84
CA LEU A 72 -13.06 -17.03 -32.10
C LEU A 72 -13.91 -17.40 -33.32
N ARG A 73 -14.60 -18.53 -33.26
CA ARG A 73 -15.49 -18.96 -34.34
C ARG A 73 -16.57 -17.91 -34.55
N ARG A 74 -17.21 -17.43 -33.48
CA ARG A 74 -18.26 -16.42 -33.55
C ARG A 74 -17.75 -15.05 -34.01
N THR A 75 -16.53 -14.64 -33.63
CA THR A 75 -15.93 -13.39 -34.14
C THR A 75 -15.61 -13.51 -35.63
N HIS A 76 -14.95 -14.60 -36.05
CA HIS A 76 -14.56 -14.83 -37.45
C HIS A 76 -15.72 -15.25 -38.38
N THR A 77 -16.87 -15.64 -37.84
CA THR A 77 -18.12 -15.81 -38.62
C THR A 77 -19.00 -14.55 -38.62
N GLY A 78 -18.57 -13.47 -37.95
CA GLY A 78 -19.33 -12.20 -37.89
C GLY A 78 -20.56 -12.24 -36.96
N MET A 79 -20.77 -13.33 -36.22
CA MET A 79 -21.88 -13.45 -35.27
C MET A 79 -21.67 -12.59 -34.01
N THR A 80 -20.43 -12.27 -33.68
CA THR A 80 -20.10 -11.37 -32.57
C THR A 80 -18.87 -10.56 -32.95
N PRO A 81 -19.02 -9.52 -33.79
CA PRO A 81 -17.90 -8.74 -34.30
C PRO A 81 -17.07 -8.12 -33.17
N CYS A 82 -15.75 -8.12 -33.34
CA CYS A 82 -14.78 -7.62 -32.37
C CYS A 82 -13.57 -7.11 -33.15
N CYS A 83 -13.07 -5.91 -32.82
CA CYS A 83 -11.90 -5.32 -33.45
C CYS A 83 -11.93 -5.44 -34.98
N GLU A 84 -13.03 -5.05 -35.61
CA GLU A 84 -13.17 -5.18 -37.06
C GLU A 84 -12.14 -4.28 -37.79
N PRO A 85 -11.47 -4.77 -38.84
CA PRO A 85 -10.52 -3.95 -39.60
C PRO A 85 -11.14 -2.63 -40.07
N ASN A 86 -10.38 -1.54 -39.96
CA ASN A 86 -10.82 -0.17 -40.28
C ASN A 86 -11.96 0.39 -39.40
N SER A 87 -12.33 -0.28 -38.31
CA SER A 87 -13.29 0.25 -37.33
C SER A 87 -12.60 1.09 -36.25
N VAL A 88 -13.35 1.98 -35.61
CA VAL A 88 -12.87 2.69 -34.41
C VAL A 88 -12.49 1.70 -33.32
N GLY A 89 -13.26 0.62 -33.13
CA GLY A 89 -12.97 -0.42 -32.15
C GLY A 89 -11.58 -1.07 -32.31
N ALA A 90 -11.10 -1.22 -33.55
CA ALA A 90 -9.78 -1.77 -33.83
C ALA A 90 -8.62 -0.78 -33.64
N THR A 91 -8.89 0.50 -33.39
CA THR A 91 -7.83 1.50 -33.15
C THR A 91 -7.45 1.59 -31.67
N PHE A 92 -6.22 2.01 -31.39
CA PHE A 92 -5.84 2.46 -30.06
C PHE A 92 -6.52 3.80 -29.74
N PRO A 93 -7.01 4.03 -28.50
CA PRO A 93 -7.43 5.37 -28.08
C PRO A 93 -6.22 6.31 -28.02
N ASP A 94 -6.49 7.62 -28.08
CA ASP A 94 -5.45 8.67 -28.02
C ASP A 94 -4.53 8.52 -26.81
N SER A 95 -5.08 8.10 -25.66
CA SER A 95 -4.31 7.87 -24.44
C SER A 95 -3.27 6.76 -24.56
N ILE A 96 -3.51 5.74 -25.40
CA ILE A 96 -2.55 4.67 -25.69
C ILE A 96 -1.60 5.09 -26.79
N THR A 97 -2.10 5.74 -27.85
CA THR A 97 -1.27 6.29 -28.94
C THR A 97 -0.22 7.26 -28.40
N ALA A 98 -0.58 8.12 -27.44
CA ALA A 98 0.34 9.05 -26.80
C ALA A 98 1.45 8.38 -25.97
N LEU A 99 1.26 7.12 -25.56
CA LEU A 99 2.30 6.35 -24.85
C LEU A 99 3.29 5.71 -25.82
N GLN A 100 2.97 5.56 -27.10
CA GLN A 100 3.83 4.91 -28.09
C GLN A 100 5.03 5.79 -28.46
N ALA A 101 6.16 5.17 -28.72
CA ALA A 101 7.38 5.85 -29.18
C ALA A 101 7.90 5.20 -30.48
N ALA A 102 8.68 5.94 -31.27
CA ALA A 102 9.11 5.51 -32.61
C ALA A 102 9.94 4.20 -32.61
N GLN A 103 10.60 3.88 -31.49
CA GLN A 103 11.39 2.67 -31.31
C GLN A 103 10.55 1.43 -30.93
N ASP A 104 9.30 1.62 -30.53
CA ASP A 104 8.44 0.52 -30.10
C ASP A 104 8.06 -0.36 -31.27
N LEU A 105 7.80 -1.63 -30.98
CA LEU A 105 7.20 -2.54 -31.94
C LEU A 105 5.67 -2.37 -31.90
N VAL A 106 5.02 -2.33 -33.07
CA VAL A 106 3.56 -2.34 -33.18
C VAL A 106 3.16 -3.46 -34.13
N LEU A 107 2.40 -4.43 -33.65
CA LEU A 107 1.95 -5.60 -34.42
C LEU A 107 0.43 -5.69 -34.44
N THR A 108 -0.08 -6.21 -35.55
CA THR A 108 -1.48 -6.62 -35.69
C THR A 108 -1.56 -8.14 -35.65
N LYS A 109 -2.42 -8.69 -34.77
CA LYS A 109 -2.73 -10.12 -34.69
C LYS A 109 -4.15 -10.41 -35.14
N THR A 110 -4.37 -11.61 -35.65
CA THR A 110 -5.72 -12.10 -35.99
C THR A 110 -6.15 -13.33 -35.18
N TRP A 111 -5.36 -13.69 -34.17
CA TRP A 111 -5.59 -14.79 -33.24
C TRP A 111 -5.54 -14.27 -31.80
N TYR A 112 -5.94 -15.08 -30.82
CA TYR A 112 -5.81 -14.68 -29.43
C TYR A 112 -4.37 -14.50 -28.98
N SER A 113 -3.50 -15.48 -29.28
CA SER A 113 -2.08 -15.36 -29.01
C SER A 113 -1.42 -14.41 -29.99
N ALA A 114 -0.63 -13.48 -29.48
CA ALA A 114 0.19 -12.60 -30.30
C ALA A 114 1.32 -13.34 -31.04
N PHE A 115 1.61 -14.60 -30.69
CA PHE A 115 2.63 -15.42 -31.36
C PHE A 115 2.10 -16.23 -32.54
N THR A 116 0.78 -16.31 -32.73
CA THR A 116 0.19 -17.10 -33.83
C THR A 116 0.02 -16.24 -35.07
N ASP A 117 0.62 -16.65 -36.19
CA ASP A 117 0.59 -15.97 -37.49
C ASP A 117 1.01 -14.49 -37.42
N THR A 118 2.02 -14.16 -36.61
CA THR A 118 2.63 -12.82 -36.57
C THR A 118 4.15 -12.91 -36.61
N ALA A 119 4.83 -11.79 -36.85
CA ALA A 119 6.28 -11.68 -36.80
C ALA A 119 6.84 -11.52 -35.37
N LEU A 120 6.02 -11.67 -34.32
CA LEU A 120 6.43 -11.34 -32.95
C LEU A 120 7.65 -12.16 -32.50
N GLN A 121 7.67 -13.47 -32.74
CA GLN A 121 8.78 -14.32 -32.32
C GLN A 121 10.10 -13.92 -33.00
N ASP A 122 10.05 -13.66 -34.30
CA ASP A 122 11.21 -13.27 -35.10
C ASP A 122 11.76 -11.91 -34.64
N GLU A 123 10.87 -10.94 -34.37
CA GLU A 123 11.23 -9.62 -33.83
C GLU A 123 11.88 -9.71 -32.44
N LEU A 124 11.31 -10.50 -31.52
CA LEU A 124 11.89 -10.70 -30.19
C LEU A 124 13.26 -11.36 -30.29
N THR A 125 13.42 -12.36 -31.17
CA THR A 125 14.68 -13.06 -31.39
C THR A 125 15.74 -12.13 -32.00
N ALA A 126 15.38 -11.36 -33.03
CA ALA A 126 16.29 -10.41 -33.68
C ALA A 126 16.79 -9.32 -32.73
N ARG A 127 15.98 -8.92 -31.75
CA ARG A 127 16.33 -7.94 -30.71
C ARG A 127 17.11 -8.54 -29.53
N GLY A 128 17.25 -9.87 -29.52
CA GLY A 128 17.92 -10.63 -28.47
C GLY A 128 17.16 -10.63 -27.15
N ILE A 129 15.83 -10.53 -27.20
CA ILE A 129 14.98 -10.57 -26.01
C ILE A 129 15.01 -11.99 -25.41
N THR A 130 15.24 -12.06 -24.10
CA THR A 130 15.30 -13.33 -23.36
C THR A 130 14.16 -13.46 -22.36
N ASN A 131 13.46 -12.38 -22.01
CA ASN A 131 12.39 -12.38 -21.00
C ASN A 131 11.20 -11.55 -21.48
N VAL A 132 9.99 -12.07 -21.28
CA VAL A 132 8.76 -11.45 -21.76
C VAL A 132 7.84 -11.11 -20.60
N TYR A 133 7.41 -9.86 -20.54
CA TYR A 133 6.44 -9.36 -19.58
C TYR A 133 5.15 -9.01 -20.32
N ILE A 134 4.00 -9.42 -19.80
CA ILE A 134 2.74 -9.31 -20.54
C ILE A 134 1.69 -8.58 -19.71
N GLY A 135 1.05 -7.59 -20.34
CA GLY A 135 -0.14 -6.91 -19.84
C GLY A 135 -1.14 -6.67 -20.97
N GLY A 136 -2.23 -5.98 -20.66
CA GLY A 136 -3.27 -5.61 -21.60
C GLY A 136 -4.60 -6.34 -21.36
N LEU A 137 -5.31 -6.68 -22.43
CA LEU A 137 -6.70 -7.11 -22.42
C LEU A 137 -6.92 -8.33 -23.32
N LEU A 138 -7.85 -9.24 -23.01
CA LEU A 138 -8.39 -9.53 -21.68
C LEU A 138 -7.51 -10.59 -21.00
N THR A 139 -7.36 -10.51 -19.67
CA THR A 139 -6.53 -11.42 -18.87
C THR A 139 -6.82 -12.88 -19.21
N ASN A 140 -8.10 -13.25 -19.22
CA ASN A 140 -8.55 -14.63 -19.42
C ASN A 140 -8.72 -15.06 -20.88
N VAL A 141 -8.31 -14.21 -21.84
CA VAL A 141 -8.40 -14.48 -23.28
C VAL A 141 -7.04 -14.23 -23.92
N CYS A 142 -6.81 -13.08 -24.55
CA CYS A 142 -5.62 -12.80 -25.35
C CYS A 142 -4.34 -12.70 -24.51
N VAL A 143 -4.41 -12.15 -23.29
CA VAL A 143 -3.25 -12.11 -22.37
C VAL A 143 -2.81 -13.52 -22.01
N ARG A 144 -3.74 -14.38 -21.55
CA ARG A 144 -3.45 -15.79 -21.27
C ARG A 144 -2.91 -16.52 -22.50
N ALA A 145 -3.59 -16.44 -23.63
CA ALA A 145 -3.15 -17.13 -24.85
C ALA A 145 -1.76 -16.68 -25.33
N THR A 146 -1.43 -15.39 -25.15
CA THR A 146 -0.11 -14.86 -25.48
C THR A 146 0.94 -15.33 -24.47
N ALA A 147 0.60 -15.39 -23.17
CA ALA A 147 1.50 -15.89 -22.13
C ALA A 147 1.80 -17.38 -22.29
N GLU A 148 0.78 -18.20 -22.54
CA GLU A 148 0.92 -19.63 -22.83
C GLU A 148 1.74 -19.86 -24.11
N GLY A 149 1.50 -19.04 -25.16
CA GLY A 149 2.27 -19.09 -26.40
C GLY A 149 3.75 -18.75 -26.20
N ALA A 150 4.06 -17.67 -25.46
CA ALA A 150 5.43 -17.30 -25.12
C ALA A 150 6.13 -18.39 -24.30
N HIS A 151 5.42 -18.95 -23.31
CA HIS A 151 5.94 -20.01 -22.46
C HIS A 151 6.23 -21.29 -23.25
N ALA A 152 5.34 -21.70 -24.16
CA ALA A 152 5.54 -22.85 -25.03
C ALA A 152 6.73 -22.69 -25.98
N LEU A 153 7.07 -21.44 -26.33
CA LEU A 153 8.26 -21.10 -27.13
C LEU A 153 9.55 -21.01 -26.28
N GLY A 154 9.47 -21.23 -24.97
CA GLY A 154 10.61 -21.29 -24.05
C GLY A 154 11.03 -19.95 -23.45
N PHE A 155 10.24 -18.87 -23.63
CA PHE A 155 10.50 -17.63 -22.92
C PHE A 155 10.14 -17.78 -21.42
N PRO A 156 10.98 -17.29 -20.49
CA PRO A 156 10.54 -16.86 -19.18
C PRO A 156 9.46 -15.78 -19.32
N VAL A 157 8.28 -16.04 -18.76
CA VAL A 157 7.11 -15.17 -18.86
C VAL A 157 6.70 -14.66 -17.49
N THR A 158 6.48 -13.35 -17.39
CA THR A 158 5.82 -12.71 -16.24
C THR A 158 4.58 -11.96 -16.71
N VAL A 159 3.40 -12.35 -16.23
CA VAL A 159 2.16 -11.60 -16.44
C VAL A 159 2.03 -10.55 -15.33
N LEU A 160 1.87 -9.29 -15.74
CA LEU A 160 1.66 -8.16 -14.84
C LEU A 160 0.17 -8.05 -14.50
N GLU A 161 -0.23 -8.50 -13.30
CA GLU A 161 -1.64 -8.56 -12.88
C GLU A 161 -2.28 -7.16 -12.86
N ASP A 162 -1.59 -6.17 -12.32
CA ASP A 162 -2.01 -4.76 -12.26
C ASP A 162 -1.93 -4.00 -13.59
N CYS A 163 -1.34 -4.61 -14.62
CA CYS A 163 -1.39 -4.16 -16.01
C CYS A 163 -2.31 -5.03 -16.89
N SER A 164 -3.11 -5.93 -16.31
CA SER A 164 -3.98 -6.86 -17.04
C SER A 164 -5.45 -6.68 -16.68
N GLY A 165 -6.29 -6.40 -17.67
CA GLY A 165 -7.70 -6.12 -17.44
C GLY A 165 -8.67 -7.24 -17.87
N PHE A 166 -9.90 -7.19 -17.38
CA PHE A 166 -10.88 -8.27 -17.49
C PHE A 166 -12.33 -7.80 -17.42
N ARG A 167 -13.27 -8.50 -18.06
CA ARG A 167 -14.70 -8.16 -17.93
C ARG A 167 -15.39 -8.80 -16.72
N LYS A 168 -14.86 -9.94 -16.25
CA LYS A 168 -15.38 -10.68 -15.09
C LYS A 168 -14.24 -11.08 -14.17
N TYR A 169 -14.28 -10.61 -12.93
CA TYR A 169 -13.20 -10.87 -11.95
C TYR A 169 -12.94 -12.36 -11.71
N ARG A 170 -13.99 -13.18 -11.65
CA ARG A 170 -13.84 -14.64 -11.50
C ARG A 170 -13.02 -15.27 -12.63
N SER A 171 -13.29 -14.87 -13.88
CA SER A 171 -12.55 -15.38 -15.05
C SER A 171 -11.10 -14.92 -15.03
N HIS A 172 -10.83 -13.69 -14.57
CA HIS A 172 -9.48 -13.18 -14.36
C HIS A 172 -8.69 -14.00 -13.36
N LYS A 173 -9.20 -14.19 -12.13
CA LYS A 173 -8.51 -14.99 -11.11
C LYS A 173 -8.29 -16.45 -11.55
N GLN A 174 -9.28 -17.04 -12.21
CA GLN A 174 -9.12 -18.40 -12.75
C GLN A 174 -8.00 -18.48 -13.79
N ALA A 175 -7.92 -17.51 -14.71
CA ALA A 175 -6.88 -17.50 -15.73
C ALA A 175 -5.48 -17.29 -15.14
N LEU A 176 -5.34 -16.40 -14.16
CA LEU A 176 -4.07 -16.20 -13.45
C LEU A 176 -3.62 -17.48 -12.74
N SER A 177 -4.52 -18.15 -12.01
CA SER A 177 -4.22 -19.45 -11.36
C SER A 177 -3.75 -20.50 -12.36
N GLN A 178 -4.46 -20.62 -13.50
CA GLN A 178 -4.09 -21.57 -14.55
C GLN A 178 -2.71 -21.29 -15.15
N MET A 179 -2.36 -20.02 -15.35
CA MET A 179 -1.02 -19.64 -15.82
C MET A 179 0.05 -19.97 -14.78
N GLN A 180 -0.20 -19.69 -13.50
CA GLN A 180 0.73 -20.04 -12.41
C GLN A 180 0.93 -21.55 -12.29
N GLU A 181 -0.13 -22.34 -12.42
CA GLU A 181 -0.08 -23.81 -12.42
C GLU A 181 0.76 -24.37 -13.59
N GLN A 182 0.81 -23.64 -14.72
CA GLN A 182 1.67 -23.97 -15.86
C GLN A 182 3.12 -23.46 -15.70
N GLY A 183 3.45 -22.79 -14.60
CA GLY A 183 4.79 -22.25 -14.35
C GLY A 183 5.05 -20.85 -14.91
N ILE A 184 4.02 -20.14 -15.37
CA ILE A 184 4.12 -18.73 -15.76
C ILE A 184 4.05 -17.87 -14.50
N GLN A 185 5.01 -16.97 -14.33
CA GLN A 185 5.01 -16.05 -13.19
C GLN A 185 3.86 -15.04 -13.33
N VAL A 186 3.15 -14.79 -12.24
CA VAL A 186 2.20 -13.68 -12.11
C VAL A 186 2.70 -12.79 -10.98
N ALA A 187 2.79 -11.49 -11.24
CA ALA A 187 3.27 -10.52 -10.27
C ALA A 187 2.65 -9.15 -10.54
N MET A 188 2.72 -8.26 -9.56
CA MET A 188 2.43 -6.85 -9.74
C MET A 188 3.65 -6.14 -10.36
N ARG A 189 3.43 -5.10 -11.16
CA ARG A 189 4.46 -4.31 -11.83
C ARG A 189 5.60 -3.90 -10.88
N HIS A 190 5.26 -3.39 -9.70
CA HIS A 190 6.25 -2.88 -8.75
C HIS A 190 7.11 -3.98 -8.11
N GLU A 191 6.64 -5.22 -8.07
CA GLU A 191 7.39 -6.37 -7.52
C GLU A 191 8.53 -6.81 -8.46
N VAL A 192 8.36 -6.60 -9.77
CA VAL A 192 9.25 -7.15 -10.80
C VAL A 192 9.96 -6.12 -11.67
N LEU A 193 9.41 -4.91 -11.80
CA LEU A 193 10.02 -3.83 -12.59
C LEU A 193 10.79 -2.83 -11.76
N GLY A 194 10.71 -2.93 -10.43
CA GLY A 194 11.55 -2.18 -9.50
C GLY A 194 11.69 -0.72 -9.90
N THR A 195 10.60 0.04 -9.96
CA THR A 195 10.75 1.47 -9.71
C THR A 195 11.13 1.56 -8.24
N PRO A 196 12.35 2.01 -7.87
CA PRO A 196 12.58 2.34 -6.47
C PRO A 196 11.52 3.38 -6.13
N LEU A 197 10.64 3.07 -5.17
CA LEU A 197 9.95 4.15 -4.48
C LEU A 197 11.09 5.03 -3.99
N GLN A 198 11.17 6.26 -4.51
CA GLN A 198 12.18 7.18 -4.05
C GLN A 198 11.98 7.27 -2.54
N GLU A 199 13.05 7.06 -1.77
CA GLU A 199 12.93 6.84 -0.34
C GLU A 199 12.18 8.03 0.31
N PRO A 200 11.00 7.80 0.93
CA PRO A 200 10.27 8.88 1.55
C PRO A 200 11.09 9.45 2.70
N ALA A 201 10.94 10.75 2.96
CA ALA A 201 11.52 11.38 4.14
C ALA A 201 10.47 11.47 5.25
N LEU A 202 10.81 11.01 6.45
CA LEU A 202 9.95 11.13 7.62
C LEU A 202 10.54 12.16 8.60
N TYR A 203 9.87 13.30 8.73
CA TYR A 203 10.14 14.26 9.79
C TYR A 203 9.40 13.84 11.05
N TYR A 204 10.12 13.65 12.15
CA TYR A 204 9.56 13.10 13.38
C TYR A 204 10.18 13.70 14.63
N VAL A 205 9.47 13.57 15.76
CA VAL A 205 9.97 13.96 17.08
C VAL A 205 10.16 12.71 17.94
N ASN A 206 11.28 12.65 18.64
CA ASN A 206 11.57 11.57 19.57
C ASN A 206 10.61 11.61 20.76
N GLY A 207 9.92 10.50 21.04
CA GLY A 207 8.93 10.42 22.11
C GLY A 207 7.55 10.95 21.74
N SER A 208 7.31 11.29 20.47
CA SER A 208 5.97 11.63 19.98
C SER A 208 5.21 10.36 19.63
N ILE A 209 4.07 10.12 20.27
CA ILE A 209 3.17 9.00 19.96
C ILE A 209 2.82 8.97 18.46
N PRO A 210 2.36 10.07 17.82
CA PRO A 210 2.05 10.08 16.39
C PRO A 210 3.24 9.71 15.51
N SER A 211 4.45 10.14 15.88
CA SER A 211 5.68 9.81 15.16
C SER A 211 6.02 8.32 15.27
N TRP A 212 5.86 7.76 16.47
CA TRP A 212 6.12 6.36 16.74
C TRP A 212 5.19 5.45 15.93
N ARG A 213 3.90 5.80 15.81
CA ARG A 213 2.94 5.05 14.98
C ARG A 213 3.45 4.83 13.55
N VAL A 214 3.93 5.90 12.90
CA VAL A 214 4.44 5.84 11.52
C VAL A 214 5.74 5.05 11.43
N LEU A 215 6.66 5.25 12.37
CA LEU A 215 7.92 4.50 12.43
C LEU A 215 7.67 2.98 12.54
N MET A 216 6.71 2.57 13.37
CA MET A 216 6.35 1.15 13.50
C MET A 216 5.88 0.56 12.17
N ALA A 217 4.98 1.25 11.46
CA ALA A 217 4.49 0.78 10.16
C ALA A 217 5.60 0.70 9.11
N LEU A 218 6.48 1.71 9.02
CA LEU A 218 7.62 1.70 8.10
C LEU A 218 8.56 0.53 8.38
N TYR A 219 8.86 0.24 9.66
CA TYR A 219 9.73 -0.87 10.02
C TYR A 219 9.08 -2.24 9.86
N GLU A 220 7.79 -2.38 10.20
CA GLU A 220 7.08 -3.65 10.01
C GLU A 220 6.97 -3.97 8.51
N LYS A 221 6.68 -2.99 7.67
CA LYS A 221 6.64 -3.16 6.21
C LYS A 221 8.02 -3.20 5.57
N GLU A 222 9.10 -3.03 6.33
CA GLU A 222 10.48 -3.00 5.84
C GLU A 222 10.68 -2.01 4.69
N ILE A 223 10.16 -0.80 4.87
CA ILE A 223 10.29 0.31 3.92
C ILE A 223 11.58 1.09 4.26
N SER A 224 12.44 1.31 3.27
CA SER A 224 13.56 2.26 3.40
C SER A 224 13.03 3.69 3.38
N PHE A 225 13.54 4.55 4.25
CA PHE A 225 13.14 5.96 4.35
C PHE A 225 14.27 6.79 4.94
N THR A 226 14.27 8.09 4.68
CA THR A 226 15.19 9.06 5.30
C THR A 226 14.60 9.59 6.61
N PRO A 227 15.12 9.22 7.79
CA PRO A 227 14.64 9.73 9.08
C PRO A 227 15.20 11.13 9.36
N ILE A 228 14.32 12.12 9.58
CA ILE A 228 14.68 13.49 9.94
C ILE A 228 14.14 13.80 11.33
N ARG A 229 14.99 13.64 12.34
CA ARG A 229 14.63 13.89 13.74
C ARG A 229 14.68 15.39 14.04
N LEU A 230 13.53 15.95 14.41
CA LEU A 230 13.41 17.34 14.85
C LEU A 230 13.66 17.50 16.35
N LYS A 231 14.41 18.53 16.71
CA LYS A 231 14.68 18.92 18.10
C LYS A 231 13.64 19.94 18.57
N VAL A 232 12.79 19.54 19.52
CA VAL A 232 11.74 20.40 20.09
C VAL A 232 12.14 21.09 21.40
N MET A 233 13.31 20.72 21.94
CA MET A 233 13.90 21.33 23.14
C MET A 233 14.99 22.36 22.79
N SER A 234 15.20 22.66 21.50
CA SER A 234 16.12 23.72 21.05
C SER A 234 15.44 25.08 21.05
N ASP A 235 16.26 26.14 21.05
CA ASP A 235 15.81 27.52 20.81
C ASP A 235 16.52 28.10 19.56
N PRO A 236 15.80 28.38 18.46
CA PRO A 236 14.36 28.15 18.27
C PRO A 236 14.02 26.66 18.13
N LYS A 237 12.78 26.29 18.43
CA LYS A 237 12.25 24.94 18.19
C LYS A 237 12.29 24.66 16.68
N GLU A 238 12.88 23.55 16.25
CA GLU A 238 13.01 23.25 14.81
C GLU A 238 11.64 23.11 14.12
N THR A 239 10.62 22.68 14.86
CA THR A 239 9.21 22.63 14.39
C THR A 239 8.57 24.00 14.17
N ARG A 240 9.23 25.08 14.60
CA ARG A 240 8.83 26.47 14.36
C ARG A 240 9.70 27.16 13.32
N SER A 241 10.68 26.46 12.74
CA SER A 241 11.52 27.01 11.68
C SER A 241 10.68 27.32 10.43
N PRO A 242 10.98 28.40 9.67
CA PRO A 242 10.29 28.69 8.42
C PRO A 242 10.36 27.54 7.42
N ALA A 243 11.45 26.77 7.42
CA ALA A 243 11.62 25.61 6.56
C ALA A 243 10.63 24.50 6.87
N PHE A 244 10.46 24.16 8.15
CA PHE A 244 9.52 23.12 8.55
C PHE A 244 8.05 23.58 8.42
N LEU A 245 7.76 24.84 8.72
CA LEU A 245 6.40 25.38 8.59
C LEU A 245 5.89 25.40 7.13
N ARG A 246 6.79 25.39 6.13
CA ARG A 246 6.41 25.17 4.72
C ARG A 246 5.95 23.75 4.43
N LEU A 247 6.40 22.77 5.20
CA LEU A 247 5.94 21.37 5.10
C LEU A 247 4.64 21.18 5.89
N ASN A 248 4.60 21.70 7.11
CA ASN A 248 3.42 21.64 7.97
C ASN A 248 3.23 22.96 8.72
N HIS A 249 2.24 23.76 8.28
CA HIS A 249 1.94 25.06 8.89
C HIS A 249 1.53 24.96 10.37
N ARG A 250 1.10 23.78 10.84
CA ARG A 250 0.76 23.55 12.26
C ARG A 250 2.00 23.37 13.14
N GLY A 251 3.17 23.12 12.55
CA GLY A 251 4.39 22.79 13.30
C GLY A 251 4.29 21.46 14.06
N LYS A 252 3.44 20.54 13.59
CA LYS A 252 3.23 19.21 14.20
C LYS A 252 4.01 18.13 13.46
N THR A 253 4.25 17.01 14.13
CA THR A 253 4.88 15.79 13.58
C THR A 253 3.98 14.58 13.81
N PRO A 254 4.08 13.52 13.00
CA PRO A 254 5.01 13.32 11.89
C PRO A 254 4.65 14.11 10.62
N VAL A 255 5.62 14.26 9.73
CA VAL A 255 5.39 14.66 8.33
C VAL A 255 6.09 13.66 7.42
N LEU A 256 5.32 12.95 6.59
CA LEU A 256 5.87 12.13 5.52
C LEU A 256 5.97 12.99 4.25
N VAL A 257 7.15 13.03 3.65
CA VAL A 257 7.39 13.61 2.33
C VAL A 257 7.71 12.47 1.40
N ASP A 258 6.77 12.14 0.52
CA ASP A 258 6.93 11.10 -0.48
C ASP A 258 7.26 11.72 -1.84
N PRO A 259 8.49 11.56 -2.35
CA PRO A 259 8.83 11.95 -3.71
C PRO A 259 8.14 11.06 -4.75
N LEU A 260 7.33 11.68 -5.61
CA LEU A 260 6.64 10.96 -6.69
C LEU A 260 7.58 10.69 -7.87
N PRO A 261 7.40 9.56 -8.59
CA PRO A 261 8.13 9.29 -9.82
C PRO A 261 7.89 10.41 -10.84
N ARG A 262 8.97 10.97 -11.41
CA ARG A 262 8.90 12.00 -12.46
C ARG A 262 7.96 11.59 -13.58
N THR A 263 6.99 12.44 -13.88
CA THR A 263 6.04 12.26 -14.99
C THR A 263 6.44 13.07 -16.23
N ASP A 264 7.44 13.97 -16.11
CA ASP A 264 7.96 14.82 -17.18
C ASP A 264 9.49 15.05 -17.10
N ASP A 265 10.05 15.79 -18.07
CA ASP A 265 11.47 16.18 -18.14
C ASP A 265 11.84 17.35 -17.21
N SER A 266 10.98 17.72 -16.25
CA SER A 266 11.24 18.85 -15.36
C SER A 266 12.35 18.55 -14.34
N THR A 267 13.04 19.62 -13.92
CA THR A 267 14.10 19.51 -12.91
C THR A 267 13.58 19.37 -11.48
N GLU A 268 12.29 19.65 -11.24
CA GLU A 268 11.66 19.57 -9.91
C GLU A 268 11.03 18.20 -9.68
N THR A 269 11.42 17.51 -8.60
CA THR A 269 10.76 16.27 -8.17
C THR A 269 9.41 16.62 -7.55
N GLU A 270 8.31 16.20 -8.19
CA GLU A 270 6.97 16.25 -7.60
C GLU A 270 6.95 15.45 -6.29
N LYS A 271 6.23 15.92 -5.27
CA LYS A 271 6.17 15.27 -3.96
C LYS A 271 4.81 15.40 -3.31
N VAL A 272 4.42 14.37 -2.59
CA VAL A 272 3.26 14.38 -1.69
C VAL A 272 3.74 14.65 -0.27
N ILE A 273 3.02 15.51 0.45
CA ILE A 273 3.31 15.83 1.86
C ILE A 273 2.09 15.44 2.70
N ILE A 274 2.29 14.57 3.69
CA ILE A 274 1.23 14.09 4.57
C ILE A 274 1.56 14.49 6.01
N ASN A 275 0.65 15.24 6.63
CA ASN A 275 0.86 15.92 7.91
C ASN A 275 0.10 15.29 9.09
N GLU A 276 -0.49 14.10 8.90
CA GLU A 276 -1.30 13.40 9.91
C GLU A 276 -0.85 11.93 10.03
N SER A 277 -0.66 11.42 11.25
CA SER A 277 -0.09 10.08 11.44
C SER A 277 -1.00 8.96 10.94
N ILE A 278 -2.32 9.06 11.17
CA ILE A 278 -3.28 8.03 10.72
C ILE A 278 -3.42 8.05 9.20
N ALA A 279 -3.48 9.23 8.58
CA ALA A 279 -3.45 9.35 7.12
C ALA A 279 -2.15 8.79 6.54
N THR A 280 -1.02 9.02 7.21
CA THR A 280 0.28 8.46 6.82
C THR A 280 0.28 6.92 6.87
N LEU A 281 -0.30 6.31 7.92
CA LEU A 281 -0.47 4.86 8.01
C LEU A 281 -1.27 4.30 6.82
N GLN A 282 -2.39 4.92 6.50
CA GLN A 282 -3.23 4.52 5.37
C GLN A 282 -2.51 4.69 4.03
N TYR A 283 -1.82 5.81 3.84
CA TYR A 283 -1.05 6.08 2.64
C TYR A 283 0.08 5.05 2.42
N ILE A 284 0.86 4.76 3.47
CA ILE A 284 1.91 3.74 3.43
C ILE A 284 1.31 2.38 3.04
N GLU A 285 0.18 2.00 3.63
CA GLU A 285 -0.47 0.73 3.32
C GLU A 285 -0.98 0.66 1.87
N MET A 286 -1.42 1.78 1.29
CA MET A 286 -1.92 1.83 -0.07
C MET A 286 -0.82 1.75 -1.13
N TYR A 287 0.34 2.34 -0.86
CA TYR A 287 1.35 2.61 -1.90
C TYR A 287 2.70 1.93 -1.69
N TYR A 288 2.96 1.38 -0.50
CA TYR A 288 4.23 0.73 -0.18
C TYR A 288 4.03 -0.74 0.20
N ARG A 289 4.92 -1.60 -0.32
CA ARG A 289 5.05 -3.01 0.10
C ARG A 289 3.70 -3.73 0.23
N PRO A 290 2.89 -3.84 -0.84
CA PRO A 290 1.62 -4.54 -0.78
C PRO A 290 1.79 -6.06 -0.61
N ASP A 291 3.00 -6.59 -0.83
CA ASP A 291 3.42 -7.95 -0.46
C ASP A 291 3.46 -8.18 1.05
N LYS A 292 3.49 -7.11 1.85
CA LYS A 292 3.50 -7.15 3.31
C LYS A 292 2.36 -6.27 3.88
N PRO A 293 1.09 -6.66 3.69
CA PRO A 293 -0.05 -5.85 4.07
C PRO A 293 -0.18 -5.74 5.59
N LEU A 294 -0.62 -4.58 6.08
CA LEU A 294 -1.03 -4.34 7.47
C LEU A 294 -2.54 -4.13 7.61
N LEU A 295 -3.29 -4.21 6.50
CA LEU A 295 -4.73 -4.34 6.48
C LEU A 295 -5.15 -5.70 5.91
N PRO A 296 -6.22 -6.32 6.46
CA PRO A 296 -6.83 -7.50 5.87
C PRO A 296 -7.23 -7.26 4.40
N PRO A 297 -7.19 -8.28 3.53
CA PRO A 297 -7.48 -8.13 2.11
C PRO A 297 -8.87 -7.56 1.86
N ILE A 298 -9.08 -6.90 0.71
CA ILE A 298 -10.34 -6.21 0.41
C ILE A 298 -11.56 -7.15 0.37
N SER A 299 -11.35 -8.45 0.13
CA SER A 299 -12.39 -9.49 0.21
C SER A 299 -12.91 -9.71 1.64
N GLU A 300 -12.12 -9.40 2.66
CA GLU A 300 -12.46 -9.59 4.08
C GLU A 300 -13.00 -8.31 4.71
N ARG A 301 -14.15 -7.87 4.19
CA ARG A 301 -14.77 -6.58 4.56
C ARG A 301 -14.90 -6.37 6.07
N GLY A 302 -15.30 -7.40 6.82
CA GLY A 302 -15.52 -7.32 8.27
C GLY A 302 -14.22 -7.06 9.04
N ALA A 303 -13.18 -7.87 8.79
CA ALA A 303 -11.88 -7.72 9.43
C ALA A 303 -11.24 -6.37 9.05
N ARG A 304 -11.31 -5.97 7.78
CA ARG A 304 -10.78 -4.67 7.34
C ARG A 304 -11.50 -3.50 8.00
N ALA A 305 -12.82 -3.55 8.13
CA ALA A 305 -13.59 -2.52 8.83
C ALA A 305 -13.21 -2.42 10.31
N LEU A 306 -12.99 -3.56 10.98
CA LEU A 306 -12.55 -3.59 12.37
C LEU A 306 -11.19 -2.91 12.56
N VAL A 307 -10.20 -3.21 11.72
CA VAL A 307 -8.88 -2.57 11.79
C VAL A 307 -8.99 -1.05 11.56
N LEU A 308 -9.75 -0.61 10.55
CA LEU A 308 -9.95 0.82 10.29
C LEU A 308 -10.65 1.54 11.45
N ALA A 309 -11.66 0.92 12.06
CA ALA A 309 -12.33 1.48 13.24
C ALA A 309 -11.36 1.63 14.42
N ARG A 310 -10.60 0.56 14.73
CA ARG A 310 -9.64 0.56 15.84
C ARG A 310 -8.56 1.61 15.67
N ILE A 311 -8.01 1.81 14.46
CA ILE A 311 -7.03 2.89 14.20
C ILE A 311 -7.60 4.25 14.62
N GLN A 312 -8.86 4.54 14.25
CA GLN A 312 -9.49 5.83 14.54
C GLN A 312 -9.83 5.98 16.03
N GLU A 313 -10.33 4.92 16.66
CA GLU A 313 -10.67 4.90 18.08
C GLU A 313 -9.44 5.12 18.96
N THR A 314 -8.23 4.81 18.47
CA THR A 314 -6.99 5.10 19.22
C THR A 314 -6.86 6.59 19.58
N GLU A 315 -7.51 7.51 18.85
CA GLU A 315 -7.52 8.94 19.19
C GLU A 315 -8.35 9.24 20.44
N ASN A 316 -9.32 8.42 20.81
CA ASN A 316 -10.08 8.60 22.06
C ASN A 316 -9.15 8.47 23.27
N LEU A 317 -8.35 7.40 23.30
CA LEU A 317 -7.34 7.18 24.32
C LEU A 317 -6.27 8.27 24.33
N HIS A 318 -5.79 8.67 23.15
CA HIS A 318 -4.80 9.73 23.03
C HIS A 318 -5.32 11.03 23.63
N ASN A 319 -6.53 11.46 23.23
CA ASN A 319 -7.12 12.71 23.71
C ASN A 319 -7.35 12.70 25.22
N ILE A 320 -7.82 11.58 25.78
CA ILE A 320 -8.04 11.47 27.24
C ILE A 320 -6.71 11.48 27.99
N TYR A 321 -5.70 10.81 27.47
CA TYR A 321 -4.36 10.78 28.07
C TYR A 321 -3.66 12.15 27.98
N ASP A 322 -3.77 12.85 26.86
CA ASP A 322 -3.20 14.19 26.66
C ASP A 322 -3.72 15.17 27.72
N VAL A 323 -4.99 15.10 28.10
CA VAL A 323 -5.53 15.94 29.18
C VAL A 323 -4.80 15.69 30.50
N LEU A 324 -4.51 14.43 30.85
CA LEU A 324 -3.72 14.11 32.05
C LEU A 324 -2.28 14.64 31.94
N GLU A 325 -1.61 14.39 30.81
CA GLU A 325 -0.21 14.76 30.60
C GLU A 325 -0.02 16.29 30.53
N ASP A 326 -0.82 16.98 29.73
CA ASP A 326 -0.75 18.43 29.56
C ASP A 326 -1.07 19.15 30.88
N THR A 327 -2.15 18.76 31.57
CA THR A 327 -2.49 19.37 32.85
C THR A 327 -1.37 19.15 33.86
N HIS A 328 -0.74 17.97 33.90
CA HIS A 328 0.41 17.73 34.77
C HIS A 328 1.57 18.68 34.47
N PHE A 329 1.97 18.82 33.20
CA PHE A 329 3.11 19.66 32.84
C PHE A 329 2.81 21.16 32.92
N GLU A 330 1.58 21.59 32.69
CA GLU A 330 1.16 22.98 32.87
C GLU A 330 1.23 23.38 34.34
N ARG A 331 0.69 22.54 35.23
CA ARG A 331 0.74 22.72 36.70
C ARG A 331 2.16 22.74 37.25
N GLU A 332 3.04 21.84 36.77
CA GLU A 332 4.46 21.87 37.11
C GLU A 332 5.15 23.15 36.64
N ARG A 333 4.79 23.66 35.45
CA ARG A 333 5.34 24.92 34.90
C ARG A 333 4.84 26.15 35.65
N SER A 334 3.61 26.14 36.16
CA SER A 334 3.06 27.24 36.96
C SER A 334 3.54 27.23 38.41
N GLY A 335 4.23 26.17 38.85
CA GLY A 335 4.68 26.00 40.24
C GLY A 335 3.57 25.55 41.19
N GLU A 336 2.42 25.12 40.67
CA GLU A 336 1.27 24.63 41.44
C GLU A 336 0.99 23.17 41.04
N PRO A 337 1.70 22.16 41.61
CA PRO A 337 1.54 20.77 41.20
C PRO A 337 0.09 20.29 41.31
N LEU A 338 -0.30 19.43 40.35
CA LEU A 338 -1.64 18.86 40.27
C LEU A 338 -2.03 18.14 41.58
N ASP A 339 -3.16 18.53 42.15
CA ASP A 339 -3.71 17.96 43.39
C ASP A 339 -3.95 16.44 43.26
N PRO A 340 -3.72 15.64 44.31
CA PRO A 340 -3.91 14.19 44.23
C PRO A 340 -5.32 13.73 43.84
N GLU A 341 -6.38 14.44 44.24
CA GLU A 341 -7.76 14.11 43.89
C GLU A 341 -8.06 14.43 42.42
N GLU A 342 -7.65 15.61 41.96
CA GLU A 342 -7.74 16.00 40.54
C GLU A 342 -6.98 15.01 39.65
N ARG A 343 -5.76 14.64 40.05
CA ARG A 343 -4.95 13.62 39.35
C ARG A 343 -5.64 12.27 39.28
N ALA A 344 -6.21 11.81 40.40
CA ALA A 344 -6.93 10.55 40.44
C ALA A 344 -8.15 10.56 39.51
N MET A 345 -8.87 11.68 39.42
CA MET A 345 -9.99 11.84 38.50
C MET A 345 -9.56 11.80 37.03
N LEU A 346 -8.49 12.52 36.67
CA LEU A 346 -7.95 12.49 35.30
C LEU A 346 -7.45 11.09 34.92
N ALA A 347 -6.73 10.43 35.83
CA ALA A 347 -6.28 9.04 35.63
C ALA A 347 -7.45 8.07 35.50
N ALA A 348 -8.53 8.25 36.27
CA ALA A 348 -9.73 7.41 36.19
C ALA A 348 -10.40 7.49 34.80
N ASN A 349 -10.36 8.64 34.12
CA ASN A 349 -10.86 8.73 32.75
C ASN A 349 -10.01 7.89 31.78
N VAL A 350 -8.69 7.90 31.92
CA VAL A 350 -7.80 7.05 31.11
C VAL A 350 -8.06 5.58 31.41
N HIS A 351 -8.25 5.21 32.67
CA HIS A 351 -8.56 3.83 33.07
C HIS A 351 -9.90 3.34 32.53
N ALA A 352 -10.93 4.19 32.52
CA ALA A 352 -12.22 3.86 31.92
C ALA A 352 -12.09 3.61 30.41
N GLU A 353 -11.24 4.37 29.72
CA GLU A 353 -10.95 4.12 28.31
C GLU A 353 -10.22 2.77 28.12
N LEU A 354 -9.22 2.48 28.95
CA LEU A 354 -8.51 1.19 28.93
C LEU A 354 -9.43 -0.03 29.13
N ASP A 355 -10.54 0.12 29.85
CA ASP A 355 -11.54 -0.96 30.00
C ASP A 355 -12.17 -1.34 28.65
N TYR A 356 -12.43 -0.37 27.77
CA TYR A 356 -12.91 -0.68 26.42
C TYR A 356 -11.84 -1.41 25.60
N TRP A 357 -10.57 -1.01 25.73
CA TRP A 357 -9.45 -1.65 25.03
C TRP A 357 -9.16 -3.06 25.53
N GLU A 358 -9.38 -3.34 26.81
CA GLU A 358 -9.26 -4.68 27.39
C GLU A 358 -10.28 -5.65 26.80
N VAL A 359 -11.53 -5.19 26.58
CA VAL A 359 -12.54 -5.98 25.87
C VAL A 359 -12.06 -6.33 24.47
N TYR A 360 -11.40 -5.41 23.76
CA TYR A 360 -10.84 -5.70 22.44
C TYR A 360 -9.66 -6.68 22.50
N ALA A 361 -8.79 -6.55 23.49
CA ALA A 361 -7.64 -7.44 23.69
C ALA A 361 -8.04 -8.87 24.12
N THR A 362 -9.24 -9.07 24.68
CA THR A 362 -9.71 -10.40 25.11
C THR A 362 -10.00 -11.34 23.93
N GLY A 363 -10.44 -10.79 22.79
CA GLY A 363 -11.03 -11.58 21.71
C GLY A 363 -10.06 -12.07 20.64
N SER A 364 -8.79 -11.65 20.65
CA SER A 364 -7.84 -11.91 19.57
C SER A 364 -6.38 -11.75 20.02
N ALA A 365 -5.42 -12.22 19.22
CA ALA A 365 -4.00 -12.08 19.55
C ALA A 365 -3.50 -10.61 19.56
N TYR A 366 -4.08 -9.76 18.71
CA TYR A 366 -3.80 -8.33 18.54
C TYR A 366 -5.08 -7.49 18.62
N ILE A 367 -4.97 -6.16 18.63
CA ILE A 367 -6.08 -5.29 19.07
C ILE A 367 -7.28 -5.23 18.11
N ALA A 368 -7.11 -5.74 16.90
CA ALA A 368 -8.13 -5.76 15.85
C ALA A 368 -8.25 -7.12 15.13
N GLY A 369 -7.62 -8.18 15.63
CA GLY A 369 -7.62 -9.51 15.03
C GLY A 369 -6.42 -10.36 15.43
N ASP A 370 -6.25 -11.52 14.79
CA ASP A 370 -5.17 -12.46 15.12
C ASP A 370 -3.84 -12.16 14.42
N GLU A 371 -3.86 -11.21 13.47
CA GLU A 371 -2.67 -10.71 12.79
C GLU A 371 -2.35 -9.28 13.22
N PHE A 372 -1.05 -8.98 13.30
CA PHE A 372 -0.57 -7.64 13.60
C PHE A 372 -0.81 -6.71 12.41
N GLY A 373 -1.42 -5.55 12.65
CA GLY A 373 -1.77 -4.64 11.57
C GLY A 373 -1.64 -3.16 11.91
N LEU A 374 -2.28 -2.32 11.08
CA LEU A 374 -2.25 -0.87 11.26
C LEU A 374 -2.87 -0.42 12.60
N ALA A 375 -3.86 -1.15 13.12
CA ALA A 375 -4.45 -0.85 14.43
C ALA A 375 -3.42 -0.98 15.56
N ASP A 376 -2.53 -1.98 15.48
CA ASP A 376 -1.46 -2.16 16.47
C ASP A 376 -0.37 -1.10 16.34
N CYS A 377 -0.01 -0.73 15.11
CA CYS A 377 0.88 0.41 14.86
C CYS A 377 0.31 1.70 15.47
N ALA A 378 -1.02 1.88 15.49
CA ALA A 378 -1.69 3.05 16.05
C ALA A 378 -1.82 2.99 17.59
N PHE A 379 -2.14 1.81 18.13
CA PHE A 379 -2.49 1.61 19.54
C PHE A 379 -1.27 1.38 20.44
N PHE A 380 -0.35 0.49 20.05
CA PHE A 380 0.78 0.10 20.88
C PHE A 380 1.63 1.28 21.38
N PRO A 381 1.97 2.30 20.56
CA PRO A 381 2.73 3.47 21.02
C PRO A 381 2.09 4.20 22.21
N GLN A 382 0.76 4.21 22.31
CA GLN A 382 0.07 4.87 23.42
C GLN A 382 0.28 4.13 24.72
N LEU A 383 0.03 2.82 24.69
CA LEU A 383 0.20 1.94 25.84
C LEU A 383 1.65 1.94 26.33
N ALA A 384 2.59 1.82 25.39
CA ALA A 384 4.01 1.88 25.70
C ALA A 384 4.42 3.23 26.29
N TYR A 385 3.93 4.35 25.74
CA TYR A 385 4.23 5.68 26.25
C TYR A 385 3.66 5.92 27.65
N MET A 386 2.43 5.48 27.91
CA MET A 386 1.85 5.53 29.25
C MET A 386 2.70 4.79 30.29
N LEU A 387 3.16 3.58 29.96
CA LEU A 387 4.07 2.79 30.81
C LEU A 387 5.39 3.51 31.06
N HIS A 388 5.97 4.09 30.00
CA HIS A 388 7.18 4.90 30.13
C HIS A 388 6.96 6.11 31.05
N ARG A 389 5.77 6.72 31.02
CA ARG A 389 5.35 7.83 31.89
C ARG A 389 4.86 7.39 33.27
N GLY A 390 5.03 6.11 33.61
CA GLY A 390 4.84 5.60 34.96
C GLY A 390 3.47 4.98 35.26
N PHE A 391 2.70 4.65 34.21
CA PHE A 391 1.53 3.78 34.33
C PHE A 391 1.99 2.44 34.89
N ASP A 392 1.15 1.84 35.74
CA ASP A 392 1.52 0.65 36.49
C ASP A 392 0.35 -0.34 36.50
N TRP A 393 0.57 -1.51 35.90
CA TRP A 393 -0.43 -2.56 35.73
C TRP A 393 -1.04 -3.03 37.06
N GLU A 394 -0.20 -3.12 38.10
CA GLU A 394 -0.50 -3.87 39.34
C GLU A 394 -1.06 -2.99 40.46
N ARG A 395 -1.29 -1.70 40.18
CA ARG A 395 -1.66 -0.75 41.24
C ARG A 395 -3.17 -0.66 41.40
N PRO A 396 -3.72 -0.87 42.62
CA PRO A 396 -5.13 -0.64 42.89
C PRO A 396 -5.50 0.82 42.61
N VAL A 397 -6.46 1.03 41.73
CA VAL A 397 -6.98 2.36 41.39
C VAL A 397 -8.18 2.66 42.29
N LYS A 398 -8.23 3.86 42.88
CA LYS A 398 -9.41 4.37 43.57
C LYS A 398 -10.34 4.97 42.52
N GLU A 399 -11.50 4.37 42.29
CA GLU A 399 -12.47 4.87 41.32
C GLU A 399 -13.21 6.11 41.83
N ARG A 400 -13.88 6.81 40.90
CA ARG A 400 -14.68 8.02 41.16
C ARG A 400 -15.78 7.83 42.21
N LEU A 401 -16.16 6.57 42.52
CA LEU A 401 -17.17 6.20 43.51
C LEU A 401 -16.61 5.46 44.75
N GLY A 402 -15.29 5.45 44.95
CA GLY A 402 -14.66 4.85 46.13
C GLY A 402 -14.44 3.33 46.07
N ALA A 403 -14.82 2.66 44.97
CA ALA A 403 -14.44 1.28 44.72
C ALA A 403 -12.93 1.17 44.42
N ARG A 404 -12.27 0.13 44.92
CA ARG A 404 -10.91 -0.22 44.53
C ARG A 404 -10.98 -1.17 43.34
N ARG A 405 -10.31 -0.82 42.25
CA ARG A 405 -10.14 -1.68 41.08
C ARG A 405 -9.20 -2.84 41.42
N ASP A 406 -9.49 -4.02 40.86
CA ASP A 406 -8.69 -5.24 40.99
C ASP A 406 -7.22 -4.95 40.57
N PRO A 407 -6.20 -5.41 41.33
CA PRO A 407 -4.80 -5.38 40.91
C PRO A 407 -4.50 -6.04 39.54
N ASP A 408 -5.40 -6.88 39.02
CA ASP A 408 -5.28 -7.53 37.70
C ASP A 408 -6.39 -7.07 36.74
N ALA A 409 -6.59 -5.75 36.62
CA ALA A 409 -7.71 -5.21 35.84
C ALA A 409 -7.60 -5.35 34.32
N TRP A 410 -6.38 -5.51 33.78
CA TRP A 410 -6.13 -5.55 32.34
C TRP A 410 -5.14 -6.64 31.90
N PRO A 411 -5.41 -7.92 32.22
CA PRO A 411 -4.49 -9.03 31.92
C PRO A 411 -4.30 -9.21 30.41
N HIS A 412 -5.31 -8.94 29.58
CA HIS A 412 -5.22 -9.12 28.13
C HIS A 412 -4.43 -8.00 27.47
N LEU A 413 -4.58 -6.75 27.91
CA LEU A 413 -3.72 -5.64 27.46
C LEU A 413 -2.27 -5.83 27.89
N ARG A 414 -2.03 -6.37 29.09
CA ARG A 414 -0.68 -6.74 29.53
C ARG A 414 -0.08 -7.82 28.62
N ALA A 415 -0.82 -8.89 28.36
CA ALA A 415 -0.38 -9.96 27.46
C ALA A 415 -0.17 -9.46 26.02
N TYR A 416 -1.04 -8.56 25.53
CA TYR A 416 -0.90 -7.88 24.25
C TYR A 416 0.40 -7.07 24.19
N PHE A 417 0.67 -6.26 25.21
CA PHE A 417 1.88 -5.44 25.29
C PHE A 417 3.14 -6.31 25.22
N GLU A 418 3.20 -7.35 26.06
CA GLU A 418 4.32 -8.29 26.09
C GLU A 418 4.50 -8.98 24.73
N ARG A 419 3.41 -9.40 24.09
CA ARG A 419 3.43 -10.02 22.76
C ARG A 419 4.02 -9.08 21.71
N VAL A 420 3.51 -7.86 21.59
CA VAL A 420 4.00 -6.89 20.60
C VAL A 420 5.46 -6.53 20.89
N TRP A 421 5.81 -6.27 22.15
CA TRP A 421 7.17 -5.89 22.52
C TRP A 421 8.18 -7.00 22.23
N GLU A 422 7.86 -8.25 22.55
CA GLU A 422 8.80 -9.36 22.37
C GLU A 422 8.85 -9.89 20.93
N GLN A 423 7.70 -10.00 20.26
CA GLN A 423 7.60 -10.68 18.98
C GLN A 423 7.73 -9.74 17.78
N LYS A 424 7.49 -8.43 17.94
CA LYS A 424 7.54 -7.47 16.83
C LYS A 424 8.76 -6.58 16.89
N GLY A 425 9.72 -6.86 16.02
CA GLY A 425 10.95 -6.08 15.88
C GLY A 425 10.69 -4.59 15.58
N CYS A 426 9.58 -4.26 14.93
CA CYS A 426 9.20 -2.87 14.65
C CYS A 426 8.98 -2.04 15.94
N ALA A 427 8.43 -2.64 17.01
CA ALA A 427 8.19 -1.96 18.29
C ALA A 427 9.51 -1.52 18.94
N LYS A 428 10.49 -2.43 19.01
CA LYS A 428 11.84 -2.17 19.54
C LYS A 428 12.62 -1.20 18.66
N ARG A 429 12.53 -1.31 17.32
CA ARG A 429 13.22 -0.40 16.38
C ARG A 429 12.67 1.02 16.38
N ALA A 430 11.36 1.17 16.58
CA ALA A 430 10.70 2.48 16.64
C ALA A 430 10.71 3.11 18.04
N GLN A 431 11.23 2.39 19.04
CA GLN A 431 11.38 2.87 20.41
C GLN A 431 12.12 4.22 20.41
N PRO A 432 11.58 5.24 21.12
CA PRO A 432 12.27 6.52 21.23
C PRO A 432 13.65 6.37 21.86
N ALA A 433 14.62 7.16 21.38
CA ALA A 433 15.97 7.17 21.94
C ALA A 433 15.95 7.61 23.42
N GLY A 434 16.64 6.86 24.27
CA GLY A 434 16.74 7.10 25.72
C GLY A 434 15.60 6.50 26.55
N TRP A 435 14.86 5.54 26.00
CA TRP A 435 13.69 4.91 26.62
C TRP A 435 14.00 3.74 27.56
N ASP A 436 15.26 3.33 27.66
CA ASP A 436 15.73 2.14 28.40
C ASP A 436 15.53 2.25 29.92
N GLN A 437 14.95 3.35 30.40
CA GLN A 437 14.58 3.61 31.78
C GLN A 437 13.09 4.00 31.83
N ARG A 438 12.35 3.58 32.89
CA ARG A 438 11.07 4.24 33.23
C ARG A 438 11.35 5.75 33.25
N GLY A 439 10.54 6.52 32.53
CA GLY A 439 10.78 7.94 32.31
C GLY A 439 11.00 8.66 33.64
N LYS A 440 11.90 9.66 33.65
CA LYS A 440 12.21 10.45 34.85
C LYS A 440 11.00 11.16 35.47
N VAL A 441 9.88 11.24 34.73
CA VAL A 441 8.65 11.92 35.10
C VAL A 441 7.51 10.92 35.16
N ASN A 442 6.88 10.81 36.33
CA ASN A 442 5.68 10.00 36.53
C ASN A 442 4.44 10.88 36.56
N VAL A 443 3.68 10.92 35.46
CA VAL A 443 2.48 11.76 35.35
C VAL A 443 1.31 11.22 36.17
N TRP A 444 1.38 9.96 36.58
CA TRP A 444 0.36 9.26 37.38
C TRP A 444 0.53 9.46 38.88
N ARG A 445 1.72 9.89 39.34
CA ARG A 445 2.08 10.01 40.77
C ARG A 445 2.53 11.40 41.19
N GLY A 446 2.95 12.25 40.26
CA GLY A 446 3.63 13.52 40.57
C GLY A 446 5.10 13.29 40.97
N LYS A 447 5.78 14.33 41.46
CA LYS A 447 7.11 14.18 42.08
C LYS A 447 6.94 13.49 43.43
N GLY A 448 7.54 12.31 43.58
CA GLY A 448 7.71 11.64 44.86
C GLY A 448 8.78 12.31 45.70
#